data_AF-A0A497KI39-F1
#
_entry.id   AF-A0A497KI39-F1
#
_cell.length_a   1.000
_cell.length_b   1.000
_cell.length_c   1.000
_cell.angle_alpha   90.00
_cell.angle_beta   90.00
_cell.angle_gamma   90.00
#
_symmetry.space_group_name_H-M   'P 1'
#
loop_
_entity.id
_entity.type
_entity.pdbx_description
1 polymer ?
#
loop_
_entity_poly.entity_id
_entity_poly.type
_entity_poly.pdbx_seq_one_letter_code
_entity_poly.pdbx_strand_id
1 'polypeptide(L)'
;MNAAVVSQKLPAIKRHLYDFEKVKNYSEKEINRILKDSDVIHHRRKIKACIENAKEFDRLLRSYGSFREYLESFGPLSEEETIERLRADLRYRFQYLGERTVNHFLTDLGLNVLKPDTVICRIFSRLGLIDNEKNIVQAIEVGKEIAKATGYPIRYIDIIFVKYGQKGEDSYFGLKDGICLKENPKCVICGVKDYCDYYASKRE
;
A
#
# COMPACT_ATOMS: atom_id res chain seq x y z
N MET A 1 -0.70 -12.36 -5.51
CA MET A 1 -1.74 -12.02 -6.51
C MET A 1 -1.23 -10.85 -7.30
N ASN A 2 -1.23 -10.93 -8.64
CA ASN A 2 -0.71 -9.86 -9.49
C ASN A 2 -1.72 -8.70 -9.53
N ALA A 3 -1.25 -7.46 -9.50
CA ALA A 3 -2.08 -6.25 -9.62
C ALA A 3 -2.97 -6.29 -10.87
N ALA A 4 -2.47 -6.79 -12.00
CA ALA A 4 -3.24 -6.90 -13.25
C ALA A 4 -4.51 -7.77 -13.08
N VAL A 5 -4.41 -8.88 -12.34
CA VAL A 5 -5.56 -9.75 -12.04
C VAL A 5 -6.59 -9.02 -11.18
N VAL A 6 -6.13 -8.24 -10.20
CA VAL A 6 -7.02 -7.45 -9.34
C VAL A 6 -7.72 -6.35 -10.15
N SER A 7 -6.99 -5.64 -11.02
CA SER A 7 -7.56 -4.59 -11.87
C SER A 7 -8.66 -5.11 -12.78
N GLN A 8 -8.47 -6.27 -13.40
CA GLN A 8 -9.48 -6.91 -14.25
C GLN A 8 -10.74 -7.28 -13.47
N LYS A 9 -10.60 -7.73 -12.22
CA LYS A 9 -11.71 -8.16 -11.36
C LYS A 9 -12.34 -7.02 -10.55
N LEU A 10 -11.77 -5.81 -10.61
CA LEU A 10 -12.20 -4.65 -9.84
C LEU A 10 -13.67 -4.25 -10.08
N PRO A 11 -14.22 -4.28 -11.31
CA PRO A 11 -15.64 -3.98 -11.53
C PRO A 11 -16.58 -4.90 -10.75
N ALA A 12 -16.28 -6.21 -10.69
CA ALA A 12 -17.07 -7.17 -9.93
C ALA A 12 -16.92 -6.99 -8.42
N ILE A 13 -15.69 -6.70 -7.95
CA ILE A 13 -15.44 -6.35 -6.54
C ILE A 13 -16.28 -5.14 -6.15
N LYS A 14 -16.26 -4.07 -6.95
CA LYS A 14 -17.04 -2.85 -6.69
C LYS A 14 -18.54 -3.13 -6.69
N ARG A 15 -19.05 -3.89 -7.65
CA ARG A 15 -20.46 -4.28 -7.73
C ARG A 15 -20.99 -4.91 -6.43
N HIS A 16 -20.17 -5.72 -5.76
CA HIS A 16 -20.59 -6.44 -4.55
C HIS A 16 -20.22 -5.73 -3.25
N LEU A 17 -19.03 -5.11 -3.17
CA LEU A 17 -18.37 -4.74 -1.93
C LEU A 17 -18.05 -3.23 -1.80
N TYR A 18 -18.47 -2.38 -2.73
CA TYR A 18 -18.12 -0.95 -2.71
C TYR A 18 -18.86 -0.14 -1.64
N ASP A 19 -20.14 -0.45 -1.42
CA ASP A 19 -20.99 0.30 -0.51
C ASP A 19 -21.01 -0.34 0.88
N PHE A 20 -20.34 0.28 1.85
CA PHE A 20 -20.23 -0.26 3.21
C PHE A 20 -21.60 -0.29 3.94
N GLU A 21 -22.51 0.64 3.63
CA GLU A 21 -23.85 0.71 4.24
C GLU A 21 -24.67 -0.54 3.89
N LYS A 22 -24.49 -1.03 2.66
CA LYS A 22 -25.07 -2.28 2.20
C LYS A 22 -24.30 -3.48 2.74
N VAL A 23 -22.97 -3.46 2.64
CA VAL A 23 -22.09 -4.60 2.93
C VAL A 23 -22.11 -4.98 4.41
N LYS A 24 -22.25 -4.02 5.33
CA LYS A 24 -22.32 -4.31 6.78
C LYS A 24 -23.47 -5.24 7.17
N ASN A 25 -24.53 -5.30 6.33
CA ASN A 25 -25.72 -6.12 6.53
C ASN A 25 -25.64 -7.49 5.84
N TYR A 26 -24.55 -7.80 5.13
CA TYR A 26 -24.43 -9.07 4.41
C TYR A 26 -24.34 -10.26 5.34
N SER A 27 -25.08 -11.29 4.99
CA SER A 27 -25.11 -12.58 5.67
C SER A 27 -24.32 -13.65 4.90
N GLU A 28 -24.33 -14.88 5.42
CA GLU A 28 -23.79 -16.06 4.74
C GLU A 28 -24.42 -16.27 3.35
N LYS A 29 -25.69 -15.89 3.17
CA LYS A 29 -26.37 -15.94 1.87
C LYS A 29 -25.68 -15.05 0.84
N GLU A 30 -25.27 -13.85 1.24
CA GLU A 30 -24.62 -12.89 0.35
C GLU A 30 -23.19 -13.33 0.03
N ILE A 31 -22.48 -13.88 1.02
CA ILE A 31 -21.15 -14.48 0.80
C ILE A 31 -21.25 -15.58 -0.27
N ASN A 32 -22.20 -16.50 -0.13
CA ASN A 32 -22.38 -17.60 -1.08
C ASN A 32 -22.84 -17.11 -2.46
N ARG A 33 -23.62 -16.03 -2.53
CA ARG A 33 -23.96 -15.38 -3.80
C ARG A 33 -22.74 -14.77 -4.48
N ILE A 34 -21.90 -14.05 -3.73
CA ILE A 34 -20.66 -13.44 -4.27
C ILE A 34 -19.72 -14.53 -4.77
N LEU A 35 -19.57 -15.63 -4.02
CA LEU A 35 -18.71 -16.76 -4.40
C LEU A 35 -19.18 -17.53 -5.65
N LYS A 36 -20.39 -17.29 -6.15
CA LYS A 36 -20.87 -17.86 -7.42
C LYS A 36 -20.55 -16.98 -8.63
N ASP A 37 -20.09 -15.76 -8.41
CA ASP A 37 -19.75 -14.81 -9.47
C ASP A 37 -18.35 -15.12 -10.03
N SER A 38 -18.27 -15.59 -11.28
CA SER A 38 -17.01 -15.93 -11.95
C SER A 38 -16.06 -14.73 -12.10
N ASP A 39 -16.60 -13.51 -12.00
CA ASP A 39 -15.83 -12.28 -12.11
C ASP A 39 -15.30 -11.78 -10.78
N VAL A 40 -15.63 -12.42 -9.65
CA VAL A 40 -15.00 -12.11 -8.37
C VAL A 40 -13.73 -12.93 -8.15
N ILE A 41 -12.88 -12.43 -7.27
CA ILE A 41 -11.78 -13.22 -6.71
C ILE A 41 -12.35 -14.09 -5.60
N HIS A 42 -12.38 -15.41 -5.82
CA HIS A 42 -12.94 -16.42 -4.89
C HIS A 42 -12.11 -16.57 -3.60
N HIS A 43 -12.14 -15.56 -2.73
CA HIS A 43 -11.43 -15.54 -1.47
C HIS A 43 -12.39 -15.28 -0.30
N ARG A 44 -13.10 -16.34 0.11
CA ARG A 44 -14.15 -16.29 1.15
C ARG A 44 -13.75 -15.53 2.41
N ARG A 45 -12.54 -15.77 2.95
CA ARG A 45 -12.06 -15.07 4.16
C ARG A 45 -11.93 -13.55 3.98
N LYS A 46 -11.65 -13.08 2.77
CA LYS A 46 -11.54 -11.64 2.47
C LYS A 46 -12.91 -11.00 2.28
N ILE A 47 -13.85 -11.72 1.66
CA ILE A 47 -15.25 -11.28 1.58
C ILE A 47 -15.82 -11.11 2.99
N LYS A 48 -15.63 -12.12 3.86
CA LYS A 48 -16.04 -12.03 5.27
C LYS A 48 -15.37 -10.85 5.99
N ALA A 49 -14.08 -10.64 5.77
CA ALA A 49 -13.37 -9.49 6.34
C ALA A 49 -13.92 -8.15 5.85
N CYS A 50 -14.28 -8.00 4.57
CA CYS A 50 -14.92 -6.77 4.09
C CYS A 50 -16.25 -6.49 4.81
N ILE A 51 -17.03 -7.53 5.11
CA ILE A 51 -18.28 -7.41 5.86
C ILE A 51 -18.02 -6.96 7.30
N GLU A 52 -17.08 -7.60 7.99
CA GLU A 52 -16.72 -7.22 9.37
C GLU A 52 -16.09 -5.82 9.44
N ASN A 53 -15.25 -5.46 8.47
CA ASN A 53 -14.69 -4.12 8.36
C ASN A 53 -15.76 -3.05 8.07
N ALA A 54 -16.78 -3.36 7.26
CA ALA A 54 -17.90 -2.44 7.03
C ALA A 54 -18.72 -2.20 8.30
N LYS A 55 -18.92 -3.24 9.14
CA LYS A 55 -19.56 -3.09 10.46
C LYS A 55 -18.70 -2.27 11.41
N GLU A 56 -17.40 -2.49 11.44
CA GLU A 56 -16.48 -1.72 12.28
C GLU A 56 -16.42 -0.25 11.85
N PHE A 57 -16.42 0.01 10.54
CA PHE A 57 -16.48 1.36 10.01
C PHE A 57 -17.80 2.06 10.42
N ASP A 58 -18.95 1.40 10.31
CA ASP A 58 -20.23 1.93 10.80
C ASP A 58 -20.20 2.25 12.31
N ARG A 59 -19.59 1.38 13.13
CA ARG A 59 -19.41 1.64 14.57
C ARG A 59 -18.55 2.88 14.81
N LEU A 60 -17.44 3.03 14.10
CA LEU A 60 -16.58 4.21 14.20
C LEU A 60 -17.34 5.49 13.85
N LEU A 61 -18.09 5.50 12.75
CA LEU A 61 -18.87 6.68 12.35
C LEU A 61 -19.91 7.05 13.42
N ARG A 62 -20.58 6.07 14.03
CA ARG A 62 -21.53 6.34 15.13
C ARG A 62 -20.87 6.87 16.40
N SER A 63 -19.65 6.43 16.70
CA SER A 63 -18.92 6.86 17.90
C SER A 63 -18.28 8.24 17.76
N TYR A 64 -17.80 8.58 16.56
CA TYR A 64 -17.02 9.81 16.32
C TYR A 64 -17.75 10.87 15.50
N GLY A 65 -18.87 10.54 14.85
CA GLY A 65 -19.60 11.42 13.93
C GLY A 65 -19.13 11.25 12.48
N SER A 66 -17.82 11.23 12.26
CA SER A 66 -17.22 11.02 10.94
C SER A 66 -15.87 10.33 11.03
N PHE A 67 -15.39 9.79 9.90
CA PHE A 67 -14.05 9.20 9.85
C PHE A 67 -12.96 10.25 10.05
N ARG A 68 -13.21 11.50 9.61
CA ARG A 68 -12.30 12.62 9.83
C ARG A 68 -12.15 12.94 11.33
N GLU A 69 -13.25 13.03 12.06
CA GLU A 69 -13.23 13.27 13.51
C GLU A 69 -12.55 12.11 14.26
N TYR A 70 -12.73 10.87 13.78
CA TYR A 70 -11.95 9.74 14.29
C TYR A 70 -10.43 9.94 14.09
N LEU A 71 -9.97 10.37 12.91
CA LEU A 71 -8.54 10.64 12.68
C LEU A 71 -8.03 11.78 13.57
N GLU A 72 -8.78 12.88 13.64
CA GLU A 72 -8.41 14.09 14.41
C GLU A 72 -8.42 13.82 15.94
N SER A 73 -9.17 12.81 16.40
CA SER A 73 -9.20 12.43 17.82
C SER A 73 -7.86 11.92 18.38
N PHE A 74 -6.93 11.53 17.51
CA PHE A 74 -5.59 11.10 17.91
C PHE A 74 -4.62 12.27 18.14
N GLY A 75 -4.96 13.49 17.74
CA GLY A 75 -4.08 14.67 17.79
C GLY A 75 -3.60 15.14 16.40
N PRO A 76 -2.59 16.02 16.34
CA PRO A 76 -2.08 16.56 15.08
C PRO A 76 -1.48 15.47 14.17
N LEU A 77 -2.06 15.30 12.98
CA LEU A 77 -1.63 14.27 12.00
C LEU A 77 -0.27 14.53 11.36
N SER A 78 0.41 15.61 11.73
CA SER A 78 1.80 15.90 11.38
C SER A 78 2.82 15.28 12.34
N GLU A 79 2.38 14.80 13.50
CA GLU A 79 3.26 14.25 14.55
C GLU A 79 3.43 12.74 14.40
N GLU A 80 4.67 12.24 14.51
CA GLU A 80 4.95 10.81 14.33
C GLU A 80 4.23 9.96 15.38
N GLU A 81 4.22 10.39 16.65
CA GLU A 81 3.55 9.65 17.72
C GLU A 81 2.04 9.50 17.45
N THR A 82 1.41 10.56 16.92
CA THR A 82 0.00 10.53 16.49
C THR A 82 -0.21 9.50 15.38
N ILE A 83 0.68 9.47 14.38
CA ILE A 83 0.63 8.49 13.30
C ILE A 83 0.85 7.07 13.81
N GLU A 84 1.75 6.85 14.77
CA GLU A 84 2.00 5.55 15.38
C GLU A 84 0.78 5.01 16.12
N ARG A 85 0.13 5.84 16.96
CA ARG A 85 -1.12 5.48 17.65
C ARG A 85 -2.23 5.16 16.65
N LEU A 86 -2.38 5.97 15.61
CA LEU A 86 -3.36 5.75 14.55
C LEU A 86 -3.11 4.44 13.79
N ARG A 87 -1.85 4.15 13.44
CA ARG A 87 -1.46 2.85 12.83
C ARG A 87 -1.83 1.69 13.74
N ALA A 88 -1.56 1.80 15.04
CA ALA A 88 -1.87 0.74 16.00
C ALA A 88 -3.38 0.48 16.11
N ASP A 89 -4.18 1.54 16.26
CA ASP A 89 -5.64 1.44 16.37
C ASP A 89 -6.27 0.89 15.07
N LEU A 90 -5.88 1.40 13.91
CA LEU A 90 -6.38 0.91 12.61
C LEU A 90 -6.08 -0.58 12.40
N ARG A 91 -4.87 -1.05 12.75
CA ARG A 91 -4.50 -2.48 12.66
C ARG A 91 -5.26 -3.34 13.66
N TYR A 92 -5.59 -2.80 14.83
CA TYR A 92 -6.38 -3.50 15.85
C TYR A 92 -7.84 -3.68 15.40
N ARG A 93 -8.45 -2.63 14.84
CA ARG A 93 -9.87 -2.62 14.46
C ARG A 93 -10.17 -3.38 13.18
N PHE A 94 -9.35 -3.18 12.14
CA PHE A 94 -9.66 -3.64 10.79
C PHE A 94 -8.94 -4.92 10.42
N GLN A 95 -9.70 -5.90 9.92
CA GLN A 95 -9.14 -7.15 9.42
C GLN A 95 -8.36 -6.91 8.12
N TYR A 96 -7.26 -7.67 7.96
CA TYR A 96 -6.34 -7.60 6.81
C TYR A 96 -5.63 -6.25 6.63
N LEU A 97 -5.69 -5.38 7.63
CA LEU A 97 -4.91 -4.15 7.68
C LEU A 97 -3.58 -4.43 8.40
N GLY A 98 -2.63 -5.06 7.72
CA GLY A 98 -1.28 -5.31 8.27
C GLY A 98 -0.34 -4.11 8.11
N GLU A 99 0.91 -4.25 8.54
CA GLU A 99 1.91 -3.16 8.56
C GLU A 99 2.05 -2.41 7.21
N ARG A 100 2.16 -3.15 6.10
CA ARG A 100 2.24 -2.50 4.77
C ARG A 100 0.91 -1.88 4.35
N THR A 101 -0.21 -2.54 4.64
CA THR A 101 -1.54 -2.09 4.21
C THR A 101 -1.97 -0.84 4.96
N VAL A 102 -1.68 -0.73 6.26
CA VAL A 102 -2.01 0.47 7.04
C VAL A 102 -1.23 1.67 6.53
N ASN A 103 0.08 1.52 6.26
CA ASN A 103 0.87 2.60 5.69
C ASN A 103 0.36 3.01 4.30
N HIS A 104 0.01 2.05 3.43
CA HIS A 104 -0.62 2.34 2.14
C HIS A 104 -1.91 3.14 2.30
N PHE A 105 -2.79 2.73 3.21
CA PHE A 105 -4.05 3.41 3.48
C PHE A 105 -3.83 4.85 3.95
N LEU A 106 -2.90 5.07 4.89
CA LEU A 106 -2.56 6.41 5.38
C LEU A 106 -1.95 7.30 4.30
N THR A 107 -1.10 6.76 3.42
CA THR A 107 -0.57 7.49 2.26
C THR A 107 -1.70 7.91 1.31
N ASP A 108 -2.70 7.03 1.07
CA ASP A 108 -3.85 7.35 0.21
C ASP A 108 -4.80 8.39 0.83
N LEU A 109 -4.81 8.53 2.15
CA LEU A 109 -5.47 9.64 2.85
C LEU A 109 -4.70 10.97 2.77
N GLY A 110 -3.50 10.96 2.17
CA GLY A 110 -2.66 12.15 2.03
C GLY A 110 -1.77 12.43 3.23
N LEU A 111 -1.63 11.51 4.18
CA LEU A 111 -0.72 11.68 5.30
C LEU A 111 0.74 11.54 4.86
N ASN A 112 1.65 12.20 5.58
CA ASN A 112 3.08 12.22 5.28
C ASN A 112 3.79 10.92 5.70
N VAL A 113 3.30 9.81 5.14
CA VAL A 113 3.74 8.44 5.42
C VAL A 113 4.19 7.81 4.11
N LEU A 114 5.39 7.23 4.09
CA LEU A 114 5.82 6.41 2.97
C LEU A 114 5.06 5.09 2.99
N LYS A 115 4.55 4.65 1.84
CA LYS A 115 4.06 3.30 1.65
C LYS A 115 5.28 2.37 1.44
N PRO A 116 5.60 1.48 2.39
CA PRO A 116 6.74 0.60 2.28
C PRO A 116 6.32 -0.62 1.47
N ASP A 117 6.26 -0.50 0.15
CA ASP A 117 5.91 -1.63 -0.71
C ASP A 117 7.14 -2.48 -1.08
N THR A 118 6.90 -3.63 -1.71
CA THR A 118 7.96 -4.57 -2.06
C THR A 118 8.92 -4.04 -3.14
N VAL A 119 8.50 -3.03 -3.92
CA VAL A 119 9.35 -2.39 -4.92
C VAL A 119 10.33 -1.45 -4.22
N ILE A 120 9.82 -0.56 -3.36
CA ILE A 120 10.63 0.36 -2.58
C ILE A 120 11.62 -0.40 -1.70
N CYS A 121 11.15 -1.37 -0.91
CA CYS A 121 12.02 -2.16 -0.04
C CYS A 121 13.13 -2.89 -0.82
N ARG A 122 12.83 -3.40 -2.02
CA ARG A 122 13.85 -4.01 -2.90
C ARG A 122 14.86 -2.98 -3.37
N ILE A 123 14.41 -1.83 -3.86
CA ILE A 123 15.32 -0.80 -4.38
C ILE A 123 16.23 -0.30 -3.26
N PHE A 124 15.67 0.04 -2.09
CA PHE A 124 16.45 0.52 -0.96
C PHE A 124 17.44 -0.53 -0.47
N SER A 125 17.04 -1.80 -0.38
CA SER A 125 17.96 -2.87 0.01
C SER A 125 19.09 -3.08 -1.01
N ARG A 126 18.79 -2.98 -2.32
CA ARG A 126 19.82 -3.07 -3.38
C ARG A 126 20.79 -1.89 -3.41
N LEU A 127 20.36 -0.74 -2.91
CA LEU A 127 21.18 0.47 -2.78
C LEU A 127 21.96 0.51 -1.45
N GLY A 128 21.82 -0.49 -0.57
CA GLY A 128 22.46 -0.47 0.74
C GLY A 128 21.83 0.50 1.75
N LEU A 129 20.64 1.04 1.44
CA LEU A 129 19.96 2.02 2.30
C LEU A 129 19.18 1.38 3.45
N ILE A 130 18.84 0.09 3.32
CA ILE A 130 18.20 -0.70 4.39
C ILE A 130 18.84 -2.08 4.46
N ASP A 131 18.82 -2.69 5.64
CA ASP A 131 19.47 -3.98 5.90
C ASP A 131 18.94 -5.11 5.00
N ASN A 132 17.63 -5.14 4.77
CA ASN A 132 16.96 -6.13 3.93
C ASN A 132 15.55 -5.70 3.56
N GLU A 133 14.95 -6.36 2.56
CA GLU A 133 13.61 -6.04 2.05
C GLU A 133 12.46 -6.16 3.07
N LYS A 134 12.69 -6.80 4.24
CA LYS A 134 11.69 -6.93 5.30
C LYS A 134 11.76 -5.78 6.31
N ASN A 135 12.80 -4.96 6.30
CA ASN A 135 12.95 -3.83 7.23
C ASN A 135 12.09 -2.63 6.79
N ILE A 136 10.80 -2.70 7.13
CA ILE A 136 9.79 -1.69 6.77
C ILE A 136 10.06 -0.36 7.48
N VAL A 137 10.49 -0.40 8.74
CA VAL A 137 10.74 0.81 9.55
C VAL A 137 11.85 1.64 8.91
N GLN A 138 13.00 1.03 8.61
CA GLN A 138 14.08 1.72 7.90
C GLN A 138 13.64 2.22 6.53
N ALA A 139 12.80 1.45 5.80
CA ALA A 139 12.30 1.91 4.51
C ALA A 139 11.48 3.21 4.63
N ILE A 140 10.64 3.34 5.66
CA ILE A 140 9.88 4.55 5.94
C ILE A 140 10.82 5.72 6.29
N GLU A 141 11.81 5.49 7.14
CA GLU A 141 12.81 6.48 7.54
C GLU A 141 13.62 6.99 6.35
N VAL A 142 14.16 6.08 5.53
CA VAL A 142 14.89 6.42 4.30
C VAL A 142 14.02 7.25 3.35
N GLY A 143 12.75 6.87 3.16
CA GLY A 143 11.85 7.67 2.32
C GLY A 143 11.63 9.09 2.83
N LYS A 144 11.51 9.28 4.15
CA LYS A 144 11.40 10.59 4.79
C LYS A 144 12.66 11.42 4.60
N GLU A 145 13.84 10.83 4.77
CA GLU A 145 15.11 11.52 4.53
C GLU A 145 15.28 11.92 3.06
N ILE A 146 14.89 11.07 2.11
CA ILE A 146 14.89 11.42 0.68
C ILE A 146 13.92 12.59 0.41
N ALA A 147 12.71 12.55 0.97
CA ALA A 147 11.75 13.65 0.81
C ALA A 147 12.30 14.97 1.37
N LYS A 148 12.91 14.93 2.55
CA LYS A 148 13.55 16.09 3.19
C LYS A 148 14.73 16.61 2.37
N ALA A 149 15.62 15.75 1.90
CA ALA A 149 16.81 16.14 1.14
C ALA A 149 16.47 16.71 -0.25
N THR A 150 15.39 16.24 -0.87
CA THR A 150 14.98 16.69 -2.21
C THR A 150 13.97 17.83 -2.19
N GLY A 151 13.30 18.07 -1.06
CA GLY A 151 12.17 19.01 -0.94
C GLY A 151 10.89 18.52 -1.62
N TYR A 152 10.87 17.29 -2.16
CA TYR A 152 9.67 16.72 -2.79
C TYR A 152 8.75 16.04 -1.76
N PRO A 153 7.42 16.04 -1.98
CA PRO A 153 6.49 15.33 -1.10
C PRO A 153 6.79 13.82 -1.02
N ILE A 154 6.57 13.20 0.14
CA ILE A 154 6.76 11.74 0.33
C ILE A 154 6.00 10.90 -0.69
N ARG A 155 4.83 11.37 -1.15
CA ARG A 155 4.02 10.72 -2.18
C ARG A 155 4.71 10.73 -3.55
N TYR A 156 5.46 11.78 -3.86
CA TYR A 156 6.27 11.82 -5.07
C TYR A 156 7.40 10.77 -4.99
N ILE A 157 8.07 10.68 -3.84
CA ILE A 157 9.10 9.66 -3.59
C ILE A 157 8.53 8.24 -3.77
N ASP A 158 7.38 7.96 -3.15
CA ASP A 158 6.64 6.69 -3.31
C ASP A 158 6.39 6.37 -4.80
N ILE A 159 5.76 7.29 -5.53
CA ILE A 159 5.40 7.09 -6.94
C ILE A 159 6.64 6.80 -7.79
N ILE A 160 7.70 7.60 -7.66
CA ILE A 160 8.89 7.47 -8.50
C ILE A 160 9.56 6.12 -8.28
N PHE A 161 9.80 5.72 -7.03
CA PHE A 161 10.46 4.43 -6.76
C PHE A 161 9.60 3.25 -7.20
N VAL A 162 8.29 3.31 -7.00
CA VAL A 162 7.38 2.26 -7.48
C VAL A 162 7.45 2.15 -9.00
N LYS A 163 7.35 3.26 -9.74
CA LYS A 163 7.44 3.24 -11.21
C LYS A 163 8.81 2.82 -11.71
N TYR A 164 9.86 3.15 -10.98
CA TYR A 164 11.23 2.77 -11.33
C TYR A 164 11.47 1.25 -11.25
N GLY A 165 10.77 0.53 -10.36
CA GLY A 165 10.97 -0.91 -10.15
C GLY A 165 9.79 -1.81 -10.48
N GLN A 166 8.63 -1.26 -10.84
CA GLN A 166 7.46 -2.05 -11.18
C GLN A 166 7.54 -2.55 -12.64
N LYS A 167 7.22 -3.83 -12.83
CA LYS A 167 7.14 -4.43 -14.17
C LYS A 167 5.86 -3.96 -14.88
N GLY A 168 5.99 -3.67 -16.17
CA GLY A 168 4.88 -3.33 -17.07
C GLY A 168 4.98 -1.91 -17.62
N GLU A 169 4.34 -1.71 -18.76
CA GLU A 169 4.21 -0.41 -19.40
C GLU A 169 3.30 0.51 -18.58
N ASP A 170 3.67 1.78 -18.52
CA ASP A 170 2.87 2.85 -17.94
C ASP A 170 2.82 4.04 -18.90
N SER A 171 1.72 4.14 -19.64
CA SER A 171 1.50 5.19 -20.63
C SER A 171 1.39 6.58 -20.01
N TYR A 172 0.96 6.70 -18.75
CA TYR A 172 0.85 7.98 -18.06
C TYR A 172 2.25 8.58 -17.78
N PHE A 173 3.20 7.74 -17.40
CA PHE A 173 4.60 8.15 -17.18
C PHE A 173 5.50 7.99 -18.43
N GLY A 174 4.95 7.51 -19.55
CA GLY A 174 5.72 7.22 -20.77
C GLY A 174 6.78 6.12 -20.59
N LEU A 175 6.58 5.23 -19.61
CA LEU A 175 7.54 4.17 -19.27
C LEU A 175 7.20 2.88 -20.01
N LYS A 176 8.12 2.37 -20.83
CA LYS A 176 7.92 1.10 -21.54
C LYS A 176 7.92 -0.11 -20.62
N ASP A 177 8.72 -0.07 -19.55
CA ASP A 177 8.80 -1.08 -18.49
C ASP A 177 9.73 -0.56 -17.37
N GLY A 178 9.70 -1.18 -16.18
CA GLY A 178 10.56 -0.81 -15.05
C GLY A 178 12.05 -1.10 -15.28
N ILE A 179 12.90 -0.48 -14.45
CA ILE A 179 14.36 -0.61 -14.47
C ILE A 179 14.83 -1.56 -13.37
N CYS A 180 14.55 -1.26 -12.10
CA CYS A 180 15.00 -2.06 -10.96
C CYS A 180 14.03 -3.23 -10.69
N LEU A 181 13.80 -4.07 -11.70
CA LEU A 181 12.89 -5.21 -11.66
C LEU A 181 13.35 -6.29 -10.66
N LYS A 182 12.40 -7.07 -10.13
CA LYS A 182 12.71 -8.20 -9.24
C LYS A 182 13.63 -9.20 -9.93
N GLU A 183 13.26 -9.58 -11.15
CA GLU A 183 14.00 -10.48 -12.03
C GLU A 183 14.52 -9.68 -13.23
N ASN A 184 15.73 -9.98 -13.68
CA ASN A 184 16.38 -9.32 -14.83
C ASN A 184 16.36 -7.78 -14.75
N PRO A 185 16.89 -7.16 -13.67
CA PRO A 185 16.95 -5.71 -13.58
C PRO A 185 17.83 -5.13 -14.69
N LYS A 186 17.43 -3.97 -15.23
CA LYS A 186 18.12 -3.29 -16.34
C LYS A 186 19.24 -2.40 -15.81
N CYS A 187 20.18 -2.97 -15.05
CA CYS A 187 21.21 -2.22 -14.35
C CYS A 187 22.09 -1.36 -15.28
N VAL A 188 22.29 -1.77 -16.53
CA VAL A 188 23.09 -1.03 -17.53
C VAL A 188 22.58 0.40 -17.74
N ILE A 189 21.25 0.58 -17.75
CA ILE A 189 20.57 1.86 -17.96
C ILE A 189 20.08 2.50 -16.65
N CYS A 190 20.40 1.91 -15.48
CA CYS A 190 20.00 2.45 -14.20
C CYS A 190 20.82 3.69 -13.87
N GLY A 191 20.14 4.83 -13.62
CA GLY A 191 20.79 6.12 -13.40
C GLY A 191 21.59 6.23 -12.09
N VAL A 192 21.43 5.27 -11.18
CA VAL A 192 22.14 5.21 -9.88
C VAL A 192 22.96 3.93 -9.73
N LYS A 193 23.31 3.26 -10.85
CA LYS A 193 24.02 1.97 -10.82
C LYS A 193 25.37 2.03 -10.11
N ASP A 194 26.07 3.16 -10.19
CA ASP A 194 27.39 3.34 -9.60
C ASP A 194 27.33 3.49 -8.06
N TYR A 195 26.14 3.68 -7.50
CA TYR A 195 25.86 3.73 -6.06
C TYR A 195 25.10 2.49 -5.56
N CYS A 196 25.05 1.40 -6.33
CA CYS A 196 24.19 0.25 -6.05
C CYS A 196 25.02 -0.98 -5.65
N ASP A 197 24.93 -1.37 -4.37
CA ASP A 197 25.58 -2.56 -3.80
C ASP A 197 25.23 -3.86 -4.55
N TYR A 198 23.96 -4.00 -4.96
CA TYR A 198 23.53 -5.15 -5.77
C TYR A 198 24.22 -5.20 -7.13
N TYR A 199 24.47 -4.06 -7.77
CA TYR A 199 25.16 -4.05 -9.06
C TYR A 199 26.66 -4.29 -8.90
N ALA A 200 27.28 -3.68 -7.88
CA ALA A 200 28.68 -3.89 -7.54
C ALA A 200 28.98 -5.39 -7.33
N SER A 201 28.18 -6.07 -6.52
CA SER A 201 28.29 -7.51 -6.24
C SER A 201 27.99 -8.44 -7.43
N LYS A 202 27.55 -7.92 -8.59
CA LYS A 202 27.36 -8.69 -9.83
C LYS A 202 28.50 -8.51 -10.83
N ARG A 203 29.44 -7.61 -10.55
CA ARG A 203 30.64 -7.39 -11.38
C ARG A 203 31.87 -8.17 -10.88
N GLU A 204 31.82 -8.65 -9.64
CA GLU A 204 32.76 -9.61 -9.05
C GLU A 204 32.43 -11.03 -9.51
#